data_AF-A0A836T0K6-F1
#
_entry.id   AF-A0A836T0K6-F1
#
_cell.length_a   1.000
_cell.length_b   1.000
_cell.length_c   1.000
_cell.angle_alpha   90.00
_cell.angle_beta   90.00
_cell.angle_gamma   90.00
#
_symmetry.space_group_name_H-M   'P 1'
#
loop_
_entity.id
_entity.type
_entity.pdbx_description
1 polymer ?
#
loop_
_entity_poly.entity_id
_entity_poly.type
_entity_poly.pdbx_seq_one_letter_code
_entity_poly.pdbx_strand_id
1 'polypeptide(L)'
;MFGLKTYVFTVLAIISFSNFLVILFGHTIPGVFVTFFKLAGEYVILGTVFIFALAWLLKARPHNRPKQYSIVVFDVFGEKIRIEGMRIQFKTYDVAWSFMKQYKIEYPLHNFALVSDLPKLDKPIIFRYI
;
A
#
# COMPACT_ATOMS: atom_id res chain seq x y z
N MET A 1 -46.75 53.29 40.15
CA MET A 1 -47.17 52.03 40.79
C MET A 1 -47.40 51.00 39.68
N PHE A 2 -46.45 50.09 39.45
CA PHE A 2 -46.63 49.06 38.42
C PHE A 2 -47.80 48.15 38.81
N GLY A 3 -48.76 47.95 37.89
CA GLY A 3 -49.97 47.18 38.16
C GLY A 3 -49.75 45.67 38.03
N LEU A 4 -50.61 44.87 38.68
CA LEU A 4 -50.63 43.41 38.63
C LEU A 4 -50.52 42.84 37.20
N LYS A 5 -51.15 43.50 36.23
CA LYS A 5 -51.08 43.12 34.81
C LYS A 5 -49.65 43.11 34.28
N THR A 6 -48.85 44.13 34.58
CA THR A 6 -47.46 44.22 34.13
C THR A 6 -46.61 43.09 34.72
N TYR A 7 -46.83 42.74 35.98
CA TYR A 7 -46.13 41.62 36.63
C TYR A 7 -46.48 40.26 36.03
N VAL A 8 -47.77 40.04 35.72
CA VAL A 8 -48.21 38.81 35.05
C VAL A 8 -47.58 38.68 33.65
N PHE A 9 -47.51 39.78 32.89
CA PHE A 9 -46.84 39.78 31.58
C PHE A 9 -45.35 39.49 31.68
N THR A 10 -44.63 40.06 32.66
CA THR A 10 -43.20 39.77 32.83
C THR A 10 -42.94 38.33 33.22
N VAL A 11 -43.76 37.76 34.13
CA VAL A 11 -43.64 36.35 34.52
C VAL A 11 -43.91 35.42 33.34
N LEU A 12 -44.95 35.68 32.54
CA LEU A 12 -45.25 34.90 31.34
C LEU A 12 -44.13 35.00 30.29
N ALA A 13 -43.56 36.19 30.09
CA ALA A 13 -42.44 36.39 29.18
C ALA A 13 -41.20 35.60 29.62
N ILE A 14 -40.88 35.61 30.91
CA ILE A 14 -39.74 34.85 31.47
C ILE A 14 -39.95 33.35 31.28
N ILE A 15 -41.15 32.83 31.58
CA ILE A 15 -41.46 31.40 31.42
C ILE A 15 -41.38 30.98 29.95
N SER A 16 -41.97 31.76 29.05
CA SER A 16 -41.97 31.48 27.62
C SER A 16 -40.56 31.50 27.03
N PHE A 17 -39.75 32.50 27.40
CA PHE A 17 -38.36 32.61 26.98
C PHE A 17 -37.50 31.47 27.53
N SER A 18 -37.67 31.12 28.80
CA SER A 18 -36.98 29.98 29.43
C SER A 18 -37.31 28.66 28.73
N ASN A 19 -38.59 28.41 28.44
CA ASN A 19 -39.02 27.22 27.71
C ASN A 19 -38.42 27.17 26.29
N PHE A 20 -38.38 28.31 25.60
CA PHE A 20 -37.71 28.41 24.30
C PHE A 20 -36.23 28.04 24.38
N LEU A 21 -35.50 28.56 25.39
CA LEU A 21 -34.09 28.21 25.58
C LEU A 21 -33.89 26.71 25.82
N VAL A 22 -34.72 26.09 26.67
CA VAL A 22 -34.65 24.65 26.96
C VAL A 22 -34.88 23.83 25.68
N ILE A 23 -35.87 24.20 24.86
CA ILE A 23 -36.14 23.49 23.60
C ILE A 23 -34.99 23.68 22.61
N LEU A 24 -34.53 24.92 22.43
CA LEU A 24 -33.49 25.24 21.46
C LEU A 24 -32.16 24.55 21.80
N PHE A 25 -31.70 24.67 23.04
CA PHE A 25 -30.39 24.14 23.46
C PHE A 25 -30.45 22.69 23.96
N GLY A 26 -31.59 22.22 24.47
CA GLY A 26 -31.75 20.86 24.96
C GLY A 26 -32.17 19.86 23.89
N HIS A 27 -32.91 20.30 22.86
CA HIS A 27 -33.46 19.39 21.85
C HIS A 27 -33.03 19.75 20.44
N THR A 28 -33.26 20.99 19.99
CA THR A 28 -33.09 21.36 18.58
C THR A 28 -31.63 21.35 18.15
N ILE A 29 -30.75 22.08 18.84
CA ILE A 29 -29.33 22.16 18.50
C ILE A 29 -28.65 20.79 18.63
N PRO A 30 -28.81 20.05 19.76
CA PRO A 30 -28.21 18.72 19.87
C PRO A 30 -28.75 17.74 18.82
N GLY A 31 -30.05 17.77 18.53
CA GLY A 31 -30.66 16.89 17.53
C GLY A 31 -30.12 17.12 16.12
N VAL A 32 -29.98 18.38 15.71
CA VAL A 32 -29.37 18.73 14.41
C VAL A 32 -27.89 18.33 14.38
N PHE A 33 -27.14 18.54 15.46
CA PHE A 33 -25.74 18.12 15.55
C PHE A 33 -25.60 16.60 15.40
N VAL A 34 -26.37 15.81 16.16
CA VAL A 34 -26.31 14.34 16.14
C VAL A 34 -26.67 13.80 14.75
N THR A 35 -27.71 14.34 14.11
CA THR A 35 -28.13 13.91 12.78
C THR A 35 -27.10 14.26 11.71
N PHE A 36 -26.52 15.45 11.75
CA PHE A 36 -25.43 15.86 10.86
C PHE A 36 -24.22 14.94 10.97
N PHE A 37 -23.72 14.69 12.19
CA PHE A 37 -22.55 13.84 12.39
C PHE A 37 -22.81 12.35 12.11
N LYS A 38 -24.03 11.85 12.32
CA LYS A 38 -24.41 10.50 11.86
C LYS A 38 -24.28 10.38 10.36
N LEU A 39 -24.90 11.30 9.63
CA LEU A 39 -24.92 11.29 8.17
C LEU A 39 -23.51 11.49 7.60
N ALA A 40 -22.78 12.49 8.09
CA ALA A 40 -21.40 12.75 7.69
C ALA A 40 -20.47 11.57 8.04
N GLY A 41 -20.66 10.95 9.21
CA GLY A 41 -19.88 9.80 9.66
C GLY A 41 -20.01 8.59 8.73
N GLU A 42 -21.22 8.29 8.26
CA GLU A 42 -21.47 7.21 7.29
C GLU A 42 -20.66 7.42 6.00
N TYR A 43 -20.70 8.62 5.42
CA TYR A 43 -19.93 8.95 4.21
C TYR A 43 -18.41 8.94 4.44
N VAL A 44 -17.95 9.40 5.60
CA VAL A 44 -16.52 9.38 5.96
C VAL A 44 -16.01 7.95 6.08
N ILE A 45 -16.77 7.06 6.73
CA ILE A 45 -16.41 5.64 6.86
C ILE A 45 -16.34 5.00 5.47
N LEU A 46 -17.37 5.20 4.64
CA LEU A 46 -17.42 4.66 3.28
C LEU A 46 -16.24 5.16 2.42
N GLY A 47 -15.96 6.47 2.46
CA GLY A 47 -14.85 7.09 1.76
C GLY A 47 -13.50 6.53 2.21
N THR A 48 -13.33 6.34 3.52
CA THR A 48 -12.09 5.78 4.09
C THR A 48 -11.86 4.35 3.64
N VAL A 49 -12.89 3.49 3.71
CA VAL A 49 -12.82 2.09 3.25
C VAL A 49 -12.51 2.02 1.75
N PHE A 50 -13.13 2.90 0.95
CA PHE A 50 -12.88 2.95 -0.49
C PHE A 50 -11.44 3.36 -0.82
N ILE A 51 -10.93 4.42 -0.19
CA ILE A 51 -9.53 4.87 -0.35
C ILE A 51 -8.57 3.74 0.07
N PHE A 52 -8.85 3.07 1.18
CA PHE A 52 -8.03 1.95 1.65
C PHE A 52 -8.02 0.81 0.63
N ALA A 53 -9.17 0.41 0.10
CA ALA A 53 -9.27 -0.63 -0.92
C ALA A 53 -8.50 -0.25 -2.20
N LEU A 54 -8.61 1.01 -2.64
CA LEU A 54 -7.89 1.51 -3.81
C LEU A 54 -6.38 1.53 -3.58
N ALA A 55 -5.94 2.01 -2.41
CA ALA A 55 -4.52 2.01 -2.03
C ALA A 55 -3.98 0.57 -1.95
N TRP A 56 -4.75 -0.36 -1.40
CA TRP A 56 -4.41 -1.78 -1.35
C TRP A 56 -4.28 -2.36 -2.76
N LEU A 57 -5.23 -2.09 -3.65
CA LEU A 57 -5.21 -2.55 -5.04
C LEU A 57 -3.98 -2.04 -5.80
N LEU A 58 -3.66 -0.75 -5.64
CA LEU A 58 -2.47 -0.16 -6.26
C LEU A 58 -1.18 -0.76 -5.70
N LYS A 59 -1.12 -1.04 -4.40
CA LYS A 59 0.04 -1.67 -3.75
C LYS A 59 0.17 -3.16 -4.07
N ALA A 60 -0.95 -3.83 -4.36
CA ALA A 60 -0.98 -5.23 -4.79
C ALA A 60 -0.43 -5.44 -6.21
N ARG A 61 0.05 -4.38 -6.89
CA ARG A 61 0.73 -4.53 -8.18
C ARG A 61 1.86 -5.55 -8.06
N PRO A 62 1.83 -6.65 -8.83
CA PRO A 62 2.85 -7.67 -8.77
C PRO A 62 4.20 -7.04 -9.09
N HIS A 63 5.14 -7.19 -8.17
CA HIS A 63 6.49 -6.68 -8.34
C HIS A 63 7.09 -7.33 -9.61
N ASN A 64 7.60 -6.52 -10.53
CA ASN A 64 8.20 -7.02 -11.77
C ASN A 64 9.46 -7.82 -11.43
N ARG A 65 9.30 -9.13 -11.25
CA ARG A 65 10.44 -10.04 -11.09
C ARG A 65 11.08 -10.29 -12.46
N PRO A 66 12.40 -10.54 -12.50
CA PRO A 66 13.05 -10.92 -13.74
C PRO A 66 12.40 -12.18 -14.31
N LYS A 67 12.09 -12.15 -15.62
CA LYS A 67 11.44 -13.27 -16.32
C LYS A 67 12.42 -14.31 -16.82
N GLN A 68 13.71 -13.98 -16.80
CA GLN A 68 14.78 -14.79 -17.35
C GLN A 68 16.05 -14.61 -16.54
N TYR A 69 16.75 -15.73 -16.34
CA TYR A 69 18.01 -15.83 -15.66
C TYR A 69 19.00 -16.54 -16.58
N SER A 70 20.24 -16.05 -16.58
CA SER A 70 21.31 -16.59 -17.41
C SER A 70 22.53 -16.87 -16.56
N ILE A 71 23.29 -17.91 -16.89
CA ILE A 71 24.58 -18.22 -16.27
C ILE A 71 25.68 -17.77 -17.23
N VAL A 72 26.60 -16.94 -16.74
CA VAL A 72 27.79 -16.51 -17.47
C VAL A 72 28.99 -17.24 -16.89
N VAL A 73 29.78 -17.86 -17.77
CA VAL A 73 30.99 -18.59 -17.40
C VAL A 73 32.20 -17.69 -17.61
N PHE A 74 33.11 -17.72 -16.65
CA PHE A 74 34.40 -17.03 -16.68
C PHE A 74 35.52 -18.05 -16.54
N ASP A 75 36.58 -17.85 -17.32
CA ASP A 75 37.80 -18.62 -17.16
C ASP A 75 38.62 -18.17 -15.92
N VAL A 76 39.79 -18.79 -15.75
CA VAL A 76 40.74 -18.45 -14.68
C VAL A 76 41.30 -17.03 -14.77
N PHE A 77 41.27 -16.42 -15.96
CA PHE A 77 41.70 -15.04 -16.20
C PHE A 77 40.56 -14.03 -16.03
N GLY A 78 39.32 -14.49 -15.79
CA GLY A 78 38.14 -13.64 -15.67
C GLY A 78 37.51 -13.26 -17.02
N GLU A 79 37.93 -13.90 -18.11
CA GLU A 79 37.36 -13.69 -19.44
C GLU A 79 36.10 -14.53 -19.62
N LYS A 80 35.10 -13.96 -20.31
CA LYS A 80 33.84 -14.67 -20.56
C LYS A 80 34.05 -15.73 -21.63
N ILE A 81 33.71 -16.97 -21.28
CA ILE A 81 33.80 -18.10 -22.18
C ILE A 81 32.45 -18.78 -22.34
N ARG A 82 32.32 -19.61 -23.39
CA ARG A 82 31.14 -20.44 -23.61
C ARG A 82 31.58 -21.90 -23.70
N ILE A 83 31.02 -22.73 -22.81
CA ILE A 83 31.21 -24.18 -22.84
C ILE A 83 30.10 -24.77 -23.71
N GLU A 84 30.46 -25.50 -24.77
CA GLU A 84 29.49 -26.15 -25.66
C GLU A 84 28.66 -27.21 -24.89
N GLY A 85 27.38 -27.32 -25.23
CA GLY A 85 26.44 -28.23 -24.57
C GLY A 85 25.94 -27.75 -23.20
N MET A 86 26.53 -26.72 -22.60
CA MET A 86 26.07 -26.18 -21.32
C MET A 86 24.79 -25.35 -21.50
N ARG A 87 23.76 -25.70 -20.72
CA ARG A 87 22.53 -24.90 -20.66
C ARG A 87 22.77 -23.66 -19.80
N ILE A 88 22.73 -22.50 -20.43
CA ILE A 88 22.99 -21.22 -19.76
C ILE A 88 21.76 -20.35 -19.52
N GLN A 89 20.59 -20.69 -20.10
CA GLN A 89 19.37 -19.88 -19.96
C GLN A 89 18.25 -20.63 -19.22
N PHE A 90 17.61 -19.91 -18.30
CA PHE A 90 16.61 -20.44 -17.38
C PHE A 90 15.49 -19.42 -17.14
N LYS A 91 14.26 -19.89 -16.94
CA LYS A 91 13.12 -19.04 -16.57
C LYS A 91 13.04 -18.74 -15.08
N THR A 92 13.58 -19.65 -14.25
CA THR A 92 13.43 -19.61 -12.80
C THR A 92 14.79 -19.53 -12.14
N TYR A 93 14.91 -18.63 -11.15
CA TYR A 93 16.12 -18.41 -10.38
C TYR A 93 16.64 -19.71 -9.72
N ASP A 94 15.77 -20.46 -9.05
CA ASP A 94 16.18 -21.66 -8.29
C ASP A 94 16.76 -22.75 -9.19
N VAL A 95 16.17 -22.92 -10.38
CA VAL A 95 16.67 -23.86 -11.39
C VAL A 95 18.05 -23.42 -11.88
N ALA A 96 18.19 -22.14 -12.25
CA ALA A 96 19.46 -21.59 -12.69
C ALA A 96 20.55 -21.75 -11.62
N TRP A 97 20.22 -21.49 -10.35
CA TRP A 97 21.14 -21.67 -9.23
C TRP A 97 21.53 -23.13 -9.00
N SER A 98 20.59 -24.07 -9.14
CA SER A 98 20.88 -25.50 -9.00
C SER A 98 21.88 -25.97 -10.06
N PHE A 99 21.65 -25.59 -11.33
CA PHE A 99 22.57 -25.90 -12.42
C PHE A 99 23.93 -25.22 -12.23
N MET A 100 23.96 -23.96 -11.79
CA MET A 100 25.23 -23.26 -11.55
C MET A 100 26.10 -23.96 -10.50
N LYS A 101 25.50 -24.46 -9.42
CA LYS A 101 26.21 -25.26 -8.41
C LYS A 101 26.74 -26.56 -9.00
N GLN A 102 25.95 -27.25 -9.81
CA GLN A 102 26.39 -28.46 -10.51
C GLN A 102 27.57 -28.17 -11.44
N TYR A 103 27.49 -27.08 -12.22
CA TYR A 103 28.57 -26.67 -13.11
C TYR A 103 29.83 -26.30 -12.34
N LYS A 104 29.71 -25.69 -11.16
CA LYS A 104 30.89 -25.40 -10.33
C LYS A 104 31.58 -26.68 -9.84
N ILE A 105 30.82 -27.75 -9.56
CA ILE A 105 31.38 -29.05 -9.18
C ILE A 105 32.08 -29.71 -10.38
N GLU A 106 31.47 -29.65 -11.56
CA GLU A 106 31.99 -30.27 -12.79
C GLU A 106 33.20 -29.51 -13.37
N TYR A 107 33.21 -28.19 -13.25
CA TYR A 107 34.22 -27.27 -13.79
C TYR A 107 34.82 -26.40 -12.67
N PRO A 108 35.61 -26.97 -11.74
CA PRO A 108 36.08 -26.27 -10.54
C PRO A 108 37.00 -25.07 -10.83
N LEU A 109 37.68 -25.08 -11.99
CA LEU A 109 38.59 -24.01 -12.42
C LEU A 109 37.86 -22.81 -13.06
N HIS A 110 36.57 -22.95 -13.36
CA HIS A 110 35.77 -21.89 -13.93
C HIS A 110 34.96 -21.19 -12.85
N ASN A 111 34.68 -19.91 -13.08
CA ASN A 111 33.78 -19.15 -12.24
C ASN A 111 32.46 -18.93 -12.98
N PHE A 112 31.37 -18.84 -12.23
CA PHE A 112 30.03 -18.76 -12.76
C PHE A 112 29.28 -17.60 -12.11
N ALA A 113 28.71 -16.72 -12.92
CA ALA A 113 27.81 -15.67 -12.47
C ALA A 113 26.37 -15.97 -12.89
N LEU A 114 25.45 -15.89 -11.93
CA LEU A 114 24.03 -15.91 -12.19
C LEU A 114 23.55 -14.48 -12.41
N VAL A 115 23.05 -14.19 -13.60
CA VAL A 115 22.55 -12.87 -13.99
C VAL A 115 21.08 -12.91 -14.35
N SER A 116 20.40 -11.76 -14.29
CA SER A 116 19.10 -11.61 -14.93
C SER A 116 19.12 -10.51 -15.98
N ASP A 117 18.51 -10.79 -17.12
CA ASP A 117 18.22 -9.79 -18.14
C ASP A 117 16.96 -9.03 -17.72
N LEU A 118 17.15 -7.89 -17.07
CA LEU A 118 16.08 -6.94 -16.82
C LEU A 118 15.96 -6.04 -18.06
N PRO A 119 14.80 -6.00 -18.74
CA PRO A 119 14.64 -5.34 -20.04
C PRO A 119 14.83 -3.81 -20.02
N LYS A 120 15.21 -3.21 -18.89
CA LYS A 120 15.41 -1.77 -18.71
C LYS A 120 16.82 -1.39 -18.25
N LEU A 121 17.73 -2.35 -18.11
CA LEU A 121 19.10 -2.08 -17.65
C LEU A 121 20.09 -2.47 -18.75
N ASP A 122 20.97 -1.54 -19.11
CA ASP A 122 22.06 -1.77 -20.09
C ASP A 122 23.10 -2.78 -19.57
N LYS A 123 23.12 -3.03 -18.26
CA LYS A 123 24.04 -3.98 -17.62
C LYS A 123 23.25 -5.06 -16.89
N PRO A 124 23.57 -6.35 -17.10
CA PRO A 124 22.92 -7.43 -16.38
C PRO A 124 23.25 -7.35 -14.89
N ILE A 125 22.24 -7.58 -14.04
CA ILE A 125 22.44 -7.63 -12.59
C ILE A 125 22.95 -9.02 -12.21
N ILE A 126 24.09 -9.08 -11.52
CA ILE A 126 24.63 -10.31 -10.95
C ILE A 126 23.93 -10.58 -9.62
N PHE A 127 23.26 -11.72 -9.51
CA PHE A 127 22.63 -12.19 -8.27
C PHE A 127 23.60 -13.00 -7.41
N ARG A 128 24.46 -13.80 -8.04
CA ARG A 128 25.46 -14.66 -7.37
C ARG A 128 26.67 -14.90 -8.28
N TYR A 129 27.81 -15.16 -7.64
CA TYR A 129 29.07 -15.52 -8.28
C TYR A 129 29.73 -16.65 -7.47
N ILE A 130 30.11 -17.77 -8.12
CA ILE A 130 30.75 -18.93 -7.48
C ILE A 130 31.84 -19.55 -8.35
#